data_AF-A0A843W684-F1
#
_entry.id   AF-A0A843W684-F1
#
_cell.length_a   1.000
_cell.length_b   1.000
_cell.length_c   1.000
_cell.angle_alpha   90.00
_cell.angle_beta   90.00
_cell.angle_gamma   90.00
#
_symmetry.space_group_name_H-M   'P 1'
#
loop_
_entity.id
_entity.type
_entity.pdbx_description
1 polymer ?
#
loop_
_entity_poly.entity_id
_entity_poly.type
_entity_poly.pdbx_seq_one_letter_code
_entity_poly.pdbx_strand_id
1 'polypeptide(L)'
;MWAARDKATKTTSNRDPTTWMNYDPVWLRRDYWESLSHRWATGPWQERSQAAKHNRAALPEKNVHTSGSVSYATHNQKLHHDLERAPTFRELFDRTHKQKGTDDYISESARKITETYDRMMADRYAEGTP
;
A
#
# COMPACT_ATOMS: atom_id res chain seq x y z
N MET A 1 2.82 -0.09 -16.04
CA MET A 1 4.10 -0.49 -15.39
C MET A 1 3.98 -1.79 -14.61
N TRP A 2 3.12 -1.93 -13.58
CA TRP A 2 2.88 -3.24 -12.92
C TRP A 2 2.54 -4.30 -13.97
N ALA A 3 1.45 -4.14 -14.73
CA ALA A 3 0.93 -5.19 -15.59
C ALA A 3 1.95 -5.74 -16.60
N ALA A 4 2.77 -4.85 -17.18
CA ALA A 4 3.89 -5.19 -18.07
C ALA A 4 4.94 -6.08 -17.36
N ARG A 5 5.41 -5.64 -16.18
CA ARG A 5 6.36 -6.39 -15.37
C ARG A 5 5.79 -7.72 -14.88
N ASP A 6 4.55 -7.72 -14.40
CA ASP A 6 3.88 -8.92 -13.88
C ASP A 6 3.75 -9.99 -14.97
N LYS A 7 3.32 -9.59 -16.18
CA LYS A 7 3.28 -10.44 -17.37
C LYS A 7 4.67 -11.03 -17.67
N ALA A 8 5.71 -10.20 -17.72
CA ALA A 8 7.08 -10.66 -17.96
C ALA A 8 7.59 -11.64 -16.89
N THR A 9 7.33 -11.35 -15.61
CA THR A 9 7.79 -12.18 -14.49
C THR A 9 7.05 -13.52 -14.42
N LYS A 10 5.77 -13.57 -14.78
CA LYS A 10 4.99 -14.83 -14.84
C LYS A 10 5.46 -15.73 -15.98
N THR A 11 5.90 -15.15 -17.09
CA THR A 11 6.36 -15.90 -18.26
C THR A 11 7.81 -16.38 -18.13
N THR A 12 8.69 -15.59 -17.53
CA THR A 12 10.14 -15.88 -17.51
C THR A 12 10.68 -16.36 -16.17
N SER A 13 9.90 -16.27 -15.09
CA SER A 13 10.33 -16.46 -13.69
C SER A 13 11.52 -15.58 -13.24
N ASN A 14 12.04 -14.74 -14.15
CA ASN A 14 13.22 -13.91 -13.95
C ASN A 14 12.80 -12.46 -13.66
N ARG A 15 13.44 -11.84 -12.66
CA ARG A 15 13.25 -10.43 -12.29
C ARG A 15 14.26 -9.49 -12.95
N ASP A 16 15.06 -9.99 -13.88
CA ASP A 16 15.94 -9.19 -14.72
C ASP A 16 15.13 -8.22 -15.59
N PRO A 17 15.33 -6.89 -15.47
CA PRO A 17 14.63 -5.91 -16.29
C PRO A 17 14.85 -6.05 -17.79
N THR A 18 15.94 -6.69 -18.23
CA THR A 18 16.20 -6.90 -19.66
C THR A 18 15.15 -7.82 -20.31
N THR A 19 14.54 -8.73 -19.55
CA THR A 19 13.49 -9.61 -20.07
C THR A 19 12.14 -8.91 -20.24
N TRP A 20 12.00 -7.69 -19.71
CA TRP A 20 10.75 -6.92 -19.75
C TRP A 20 10.56 -6.16 -21.07
N MET A 21 11.60 -6.04 -21.90
CA MET A 21 11.60 -5.25 -23.14
C MET A 21 10.48 -5.64 -24.10
N ASN A 22 10.09 -6.92 -24.13
CA ASN A 22 9.03 -7.45 -25.01
C ASN A 22 7.61 -7.35 -24.41
N TYR A 23 7.46 -6.67 -23.28
CA TYR A 23 6.21 -6.56 -22.54
C TYR A 23 5.83 -5.09 -22.34
N ASP A 24 6.00 -4.26 -23.36
CA ASP A 24 5.73 -2.83 -23.28
C ASP A 24 4.25 -2.55 -22.96
N PRO A 25 3.95 -1.54 -22.12
CA PRO A 25 2.60 -1.08 -21.92
C PRO A 25 2.04 -0.44 -23.19
N VAL A 26 0.79 -0.76 -23.57
CA VAL A 26 0.11 -0.20 -24.77
C VAL A 26 0.15 1.34 -24.84
N TRP A 27 0.17 2.02 -23.70
CA TRP A 27 0.17 3.47 -23.60
C TRP A 27 1.57 4.11 -23.66
N LEU A 28 2.65 3.33 -23.63
CA LEU A 28 4.03 3.82 -23.62
C LEU A 28 4.73 3.39 -24.90
N ARG A 29 5.39 4.34 -25.60
CA ARG A 29 6.17 3.99 -26.79
C ARG A 29 7.29 3.02 -26.43
N ARG A 30 7.50 2.05 -27.32
CA ARG A 30 8.45 0.95 -27.12
C ARG A 30 9.89 1.42 -26.89
N ASP A 31 10.34 2.45 -27.61
CA ASP A 31 11.68 3.02 -27.46
C ASP A 31 11.94 3.58 -26.04
N TYR A 32 10.94 4.25 -25.45
CA TYR A 32 11.01 4.68 -24.05
C TYR A 32 11.01 3.50 -23.09
N TRP A 33 10.21 2.46 -23.35
CA TRP A 33 10.17 1.26 -22.52
C TRP A 33 11.49 0.48 -22.52
N GLU A 34 12.11 0.31 -23.68
CA GLU A 34 13.43 -0.32 -23.83
C GLU A 34 14.49 0.50 -23.08
N SER A 35 14.48 1.82 -23.24
CA SER A 35 15.39 2.73 -22.53
C SER A 35 15.27 2.62 -21.00
N LEU A 36 14.04 2.54 -20.49
CA LEU A 36 13.78 2.35 -19.05
C LEU A 36 14.24 0.97 -18.57
N SER A 37 14.00 -0.07 -19.36
CA SER A 37 14.39 -1.45 -19.05
C SER A 37 15.91 -1.57 -18.94
N HIS A 38 16.66 -0.98 -19.87
CA HIS A 38 18.13 -0.88 -19.77
C HIS A 38 18.58 -0.11 -18.53
N ARG A 39 17.94 1.03 -18.23
CA ARG A 39 18.29 1.83 -17.03
C ARG A 39 18.07 1.02 -15.75
N TRP A 40 16.97 0.27 -15.65
CA TRP A 40 16.68 -0.57 -14.50
C TRP A 40 17.61 -1.78 -14.39
N ALA A 41 18.15 -2.28 -15.51
CA ALA A 41 19.14 -3.36 -15.51
C ALA A 41 20.53 -2.91 -14.99
N THR A 42 20.78 -1.60 -14.88
CA THR A 42 22.08 -1.10 -14.38
C THR A 42 22.31 -1.48 -12.91
N GLY A 43 23.54 -1.85 -12.58
CA GLY A 43 23.98 -2.17 -11.21
C GLY A 43 23.57 -1.11 -10.17
N PRO A 44 23.88 0.19 -10.40
CA PRO A 44 23.49 1.25 -9.47
C PRO A 44 21.98 1.36 -9.22
N TRP A 45 21.15 1.06 -10.22
CA TRP A 45 19.70 1.05 -10.03
C TRP A 45 19.26 -0.17 -9.21
N GLN A 46 19.80 -1.34 -9.51
CA GLN A 46 19.49 -2.58 -8.78
C GLN A 46 19.88 -2.47 -7.31
N GLU A 47 21.07 -1.95 -7.01
CA GLU A 47 21.52 -1.69 -5.64
C GLU A 47 20.56 -0.77 -4.89
N ARG A 48 20.17 0.37 -5.50
CA ARG A 48 19.18 1.29 -4.90
C ARG A 48 17.83 0.62 -4.69
N SER A 49 17.39 -0.21 -5.64
CA SER A 49 16.13 -0.95 -5.55
C SER A 49 16.13 -1.98 -4.42
N GLN A 50 17.22 -2.75 -4.28
CA GLN A 50 17.38 -3.70 -3.19
C GLN A 50 17.51 -3.00 -1.84
N ALA A 51 18.31 -1.94 -1.74
CA ALA A 51 18.41 -1.14 -0.52
C ALA A 51 17.04 -0.60 -0.09
N ALA A 52 16.26 -0.04 -1.03
CA ALA A 52 14.90 0.42 -0.75
C ALA A 52 13.96 -0.72 -0.31
N LYS A 53 14.12 -1.93 -0.88
CA LYS A 53 13.37 -3.13 -0.44
C LYS A 53 13.77 -3.53 0.98
N HIS A 54 15.07 -3.59 1.29
CA HIS A 54 15.56 -3.90 2.63
C HIS A 54 15.11 -2.85 3.66
N ASN A 55 15.18 -1.56 3.34
CA ASN A 55 14.72 -0.46 4.21
C ASN A 55 13.20 -0.50 4.49
N ARG A 56 12.40 -1.03 3.54
CA ARG A 56 10.98 -1.30 3.77
C ARG A 56 10.76 -2.51 4.67
N ALA A 57 11.54 -3.58 4.50
CA ALA A 57 11.44 -4.79 5.29
C ALA A 57 12.00 -4.66 6.72
N ALA A 58 13.03 -3.84 6.92
CA ALA A 58 13.73 -3.65 8.20
C ALA A 58 12.88 -2.95 9.28
N LEU A 59 11.71 -2.44 8.91
CA LEU A 59 10.84 -1.70 9.81
C LEU A 59 9.40 -2.24 9.64
N PRO A 60 9.13 -3.46 10.15
CA PRO A 60 7.84 -4.12 10.01
C PRO A 60 6.72 -3.42 10.79
N GLU A 61 7.04 -2.67 11.86
CA GLU A 61 6.07 -1.94 12.69
C GLU A 61 5.68 -0.55 12.13
N LYS A 62 6.00 -0.20 10.89
CA LYS A 62 5.56 1.09 10.32
C LYS A 62 4.02 1.15 10.26
N ASN A 63 3.48 2.36 10.38
CA ASN A 63 2.10 2.65 10.03
C ASN A 63 1.96 2.51 8.51
N VAL A 64 1.61 1.30 8.05
CA VAL A 64 1.40 1.00 6.64
C VAL A 64 -0.07 1.24 6.31
N HIS A 65 -0.33 2.09 5.33
CA HIS A 65 -1.65 2.28 4.77
C HIS A 65 -1.90 1.33 3.61
N THR A 66 -3.09 0.73 3.53
CA THR A 66 -3.56 -0.03 2.34
C THR A 66 -4.22 0.82 1.27
N SER A 67 -4.38 2.12 1.51
CA SER A 67 -5.04 3.05 0.59
C SER A 67 -4.33 3.22 -0.75
N GLY A 68 -3.09 2.75 -0.90
CA GLY A 68 -2.30 2.96 -2.10
C GLY A 68 -2.11 4.45 -2.38
N SER A 69 -2.32 4.88 -3.63
CA SER A 69 -2.23 6.29 -4.04
C SER A 69 -3.54 7.07 -3.86
N VAL A 70 -4.54 6.50 -3.19
CA VAL A 70 -5.82 7.17 -2.94
C VAL A 70 -5.73 7.97 -1.65
N SER A 71 -6.17 9.23 -1.70
CA SER A 71 -6.15 10.10 -0.53
C SER A 71 -7.11 9.63 0.57
N TYR A 72 -6.80 10.01 1.82
CA TYR A 72 -7.68 9.76 2.96
C TYR A 72 -9.06 10.43 2.77
N ALA A 73 -9.10 11.63 2.17
CA ALA A 73 -10.35 12.33 1.85
C ALA A 73 -11.21 11.57 0.84
N THR A 74 -10.59 10.98 -0.19
CA THR A 74 -11.29 10.13 -1.16
C THR A 74 -11.83 8.86 -0.51
N HIS A 75 -11.08 8.25 0.42
CA HIS A 75 -11.59 7.13 1.22
C HIS A 75 -12.78 7.54 2.09
N ASN A 76 -12.73 8.72 2.71
CA ASN A 76 -13.83 9.26 3.51
C ASN A 76 -15.11 9.46 2.68
N GLN A 77 -14.99 10.08 1.50
CA GLN A 77 -16.13 10.28 0.59
C GLN A 77 -16.75 8.96 0.15
N LYS A 78 -15.93 7.97 -0.22
CA LYS A 78 -16.42 6.63 -0.58
C LYS A 78 -17.13 5.96 0.58
N LEU A 79 -16.53 6.01 1.78
CA LEU A 79 -17.12 5.40 2.96
C LEU A 79 -18.41 6.12 3.40
N HIS A 80 -18.49 7.44 3.20
CA HIS A 80 -19.72 8.20 3.44
C HIS A 80 -20.85 7.75 2.52
N HIS A 81 -20.54 7.53 1.24
CA HIS A 81 -21.50 7.00 0.29
C HIS A 81 -21.92 5.57 0.65
N ASP A 82 -20.96 4.70 1.01
CA ASP A 82 -21.22 3.30 1.36
C ASP A 82 -22.06 3.15 2.65
N LEU A 83 -21.91 4.05 3.62
CA LEU A 83 -22.62 4.03 4.90
C LEU A 83 -23.90 4.87 4.90
N GLU A 84 -24.13 5.67 3.86
CA GLU A 84 -25.21 6.68 3.79
C GLU A 84 -25.21 7.68 4.97
N ARG A 85 -24.06 7.85 5.63
CA ARG A 85 -23.83 8.78 6.74
C ARG A 85 -22.38 9.21 6.81
N ALA A 86 -22.10 10.24 7.61
CA ALA A 86 -20.73 10.61 7.95
C ALA A 86 -19.99 9.42 8.61
N PRO A 87 -18.84 8.97 8.05
CA PRO A 87 -18.02 7.97 8.68
C PRO A 87 -17.36 8.52 9.94
N THR A 88 -17.21 7.67 10.95
CA THR A 88 -16.37 7.99 12.10
C THR A 88 -14.90 7.91 11.70
N PHE A 89 -14.04 8.61 12.45
CA PHE A 89 -12.59 8.49 12.25
C PHE A 89 -12.10 7.05 12.42
N ARG A 90 -12.72 6.29 13.33
CA ARG A 90 -12.41 4.89 13.58
C ARG A 90 -12.71 4.01 12.37
N GLU A 91 -13.89 4.14 11.76
CA GLU A 91 -14.25 3.37 10.56
C GLU A 91 -13.33 3.69 9.37
N LEU A 92 -12.97 4.96 9.23
CA LEU A 92 -12.04 5.40 8.19
C LEU A 92 -10.61 4.90 8.46
N PHE A 93 -10.18 4.84 9.72
CA PHE A 93 -8.92 4.24 10.11
C PHE A 93 -8.88 2.75 9.77
N ASP A 94 -9.90 1.98 10.19
CA ASP A 94 -10.03 0.56 9.89
C ASP A 94 -9.99 0.30 8.37
N ARG A 95 -10.73 1.09 7.58
CA ARG A 95 -10.76 1.00 6.12
C ARG A 95 -9.38 1.16 5.46
N THR A 96 -8.45 1.83 6.11
CA THR A 96 -7.14 2.20 5.55
C THR A 96 -5.96 1.46 6.18
N HIS A 97 -6.19 0.68 7.26
CA HIS A 97 -5.14 -0.03 8.00
C HIS A 97 -5.44 -1.52 8.26
N LYS A 98 -6.63 -2.01 7.88
CA LYS A 98 -6.94 -3.44 7.84
C LYS A 98 -6.62 -4.07 6.50
N GLN A 99 -6.25 -5.34 6.53
CA GLN A 99 -5.97 -6.11 5.33
C GLN A 99 -7.26 -6.37 4.55
N LYS A 100 -7.21 -6.24 3.23
CA LYS A 100 -8.41 -6.42 2.39
C LYS A 100 -8.91 -7.87 2.50
N GLY A 101 -10.16 -8.03 2.89
CA GLY A 101 -10.82 -9.34 2.99
C GLY A 101 -10.60 -10.06 4.32
N THR A 102 -9.92 -9.42 5.28
CA THR A 102 -9.83 -9.88 6.66
C THR A 102 -10.21 -8.73 7.60
N ASP A 103 -10.35 -9.01 8.89
CA ASP A 103 -10.52 -7.96 9.90
C ASP A 103 -9.20 -7.62 10.62
N ASP A 104 -8.10 -8.19 10.15
CA ASP A 104 -6.78 -8.06 10.77
C ASP A 104 -6.09 -6.75 10.37
N TYR A 105 -5.37 -6.17 11.32
CA TYR A 105 -4.51 -5.02 11.06
C TYR A 105 -3.24 -5.43 10.32
N ILE A 106 -2.78 -4.54 9.44
CA ILE A 106 -1.59 -4.77 8.61
C ILE A 106 -0.30 -4.59 9.40
N SER A 107 -0.36 -3.85 10.50
CA SER A 107 0.77 -3.70 11.41
C SER A 107 0.32 -3.72 12.87
N GLU A 108 1.22 -4.22 13.72
CA GLU A 108 1.06 -4.21 15.16
C GLU A 108 0.87 -2.79 15.71
N SER A 109 1.51 -1.78 15.11
CA SER A 109 1.31 -0.39 15.48
C SER A 109 -0.13 0.07 15.24
N ALA A 110 -0.73 -0.30 14.10
CA ALA A 110 -2.14 0.04 13.83
C ALA A 110 -3.08 -0.63 14.84
N ARG A 111 -2.81 -1.90 15.20
CA ARG A 111 -3.55 -2.61 16.26
C ARG A 111 -3.40 -1.92 17.63
N LYS A 112 -2.17 -1.61 18.05
CA LYS A 112 -1.89 -0.96 19.35
C LYS A 112 -2.53 0.43 19.47
N ILE A 113 -2.49 1.23 18.39
CA ILE A 113 -3.13 2.56 18.34
C ILE A 113 -4.64 2.42 18.54
N THR A 114 -5.24 1.48 17.80
CA THR A 114 -6.66 1.17 17.85
C THR A 114 -7.11 0.73 19.25
N GLU A 115 -6.40 -0.21 19.87
CA GLU A 115 -6.70 -0.71 21.21
C GLU A 115 -6.55 0.38 22.27
N THR A 116 -5.53 1.23 22.12
CA THR A 116 -5.33 2.36 23.02
C THR A 116 -6.46 3.37 22.89
N TYR A 117 -6.90 3.66 21.66
CA TYR A 117 -8.03 4.53 21.40
C TYR A 117 -9.32 3.98 22.01
N ASP A 118 -9.63 2.69 21.81
CA ASP A 118 -10.82 2.05 22.39
C ASP A 118 -10.84 2.12 23.90
N ARG A 119 -9.71 1.83 24.54
CA ARG A 119 -9.56 1.94 26.01
C ARG A 119 -9.81 3.37 26.48
N MET A 120 -9.18 4.36 25.85
CA MET A 120 -9.36 5.77 26.23
C MET A 120 -10.81 6.23 26.06
N MET A 121 -11.49 5.78 25.00
CA MET A 121 -12.89 6.08 24.79
C MET A 121 -13.76 5.42 25.86
N ALA A 122 -13.53 4.14 26.16
CA ALA A 122 -14.24 3.43 27.22
C ALA A 122 -14.09 4.11 28.59
N ASP A 123 -12.88 4.51 28.96
CA ASP A 123 -12.60 5.23 30.21
C ASP A 123 -13.37 6.57 30.25
N ARG A 124 -13.32 7.35 29.16
CA ARG A 124 -14.06 8.62 29.06
C ARG A 124 -15.57 8.47 29.18
N TYR A 125 -16.14 7.41 28.62
CA TYR A 125 -17.57 7.12 28.72
C TYR A 125 -17.96 6.51 30.08
N ALA A 126 -17.05 5.83 30.76
CA ALA A 126 -17.26 5.33 32.12
C ALA A 126 -17.19 6.44 33.19
N GLU A 127 -16.38 7.48 32.95
CA GLU A 127 -16.28 8.67 33.79
C GLU A 127 -17.38 9.72 33.52
N GLY A 128 -18.15 9.56 32.44
CA GLY A 128 -19.16 10.49 31.96
C GLY A 128 -20.58 9.94 31.99
N THR A 129 -21.17 9.84 33.18
CA THR A 129 -22.59 9.60 33.41
C THR A 129 -23.44 10.82 33.05
N PRO A 130 -24.56 10.64 32.33
CA PRO A 130 -25.84 11.26 32.69
C PRO A 130 -26.67 10.33 33.57
#